data_AF-A0A2U1AUX5-F1
#
_entry.id   AF-A0A2U1AUX5-F1
#
_cell.length_a   1.000
_cell.length_b   1.000
_cell.length_c   1.000
_cell.angle_alpha   90.00
_cell.angle_beta   90.00
_cell.angle_gamma   90.00
#
_symmetry.space_group_name_H-M   'P 1'
#
loop_
_entity.id
_entity.type
_entity.pdbx_description
1 polymer ?
#
loop_
_entity_poly.entity_id
_entity_poly.type
_entity_poly.pdbx_seq_one_letter_code
_entity_poly.pdbx_strand_id
1 'polypeptide(L)'
;MPPIPEADKNLIMNIGLPILGGHLLMGTDAPESMGFRLTKGNNVYITLHPDSREETERLFKALSEGGKVEQELQDMFWGDYYGSCEDKFGVHWMFNCDQK
;
A
#
# COMPACT_ATOMS: atom_id res chain seq x y z
N MET A 1 -30.04 3.05 -18.01
CA MET A 1 -29.21 2.50 -16.92
C MET A 1 -30.14 2.16 -15.78
N PRO A 2 -30.07 0.95 -15.20
CA PRO A 2 -30.73 0.69 -13.92
C PRO A 2 -30.21 1.69 -12.87
N PRO A 3 -31.05 2.09 -11.90
CA PRO A 3 -30.63 2.98 -10.83
C PRO A 3 -29.50 2.34 -10.02
N ILE A 4 -28.51 3.15 -9.65
CA ILE A 4 -27.38 2.73 -8.81
C ILE A 4 -27.92 2.42 -7.40
N PRO A 5 -27.62 1.23 -6.83
CA PRO A 5 -27.95 0.91 -5.44
C PRO A 5 -27.46 1.96 -4.46
N GLU A 6 -28.22 2.22 -3.39
CA GLU A 6 -27.87 3.27 -2.41
C GLU A 6 -26.49 3.04 -1.78
N ALA A 7 -26.11 1.77 -1.54
CA ALA A 7 -24.81 1.40 -1.00
C ALA A 7 -23.64 1.84 -1.91
N ASP A 8 -23.84 1.85 -3.22
CA ASP A 8 -22.78 2.15 -4.18
C ASP A 8 -22.58 3.66 -4.37
N LYS A 9 -23.54 4.49 -3.98
CA LYS A 9 -23.48 5.95 -4.17
C LYS A 9 -22.36 6.62 -3.37
N ASN A 10 -21.94 5.98 -2.27
CA ASN A 10 -20.90 6.50 -1.39
C ASN A 10 -19.54 5.83 -1.62
N LEU A 11 -19.41 5.01 -2.67
CA LEU A 11 -18.14 4.40 -3.04
C LEU A 11 -17.25 5.36 -3.84
N ILE A 12 -15.95 5.11 -3.79
CA ILE A 12 -14.94 5.83 -4.55
C ILE A 12 -14.93 5.31 -5.98
N MET A 13 -15.47 6.11 -6.92
CA MET A 13 -15.42 5.81 -8.35
C MET A 13 -14.01 5.94 -8.94
N ASN A 14 -13.23 6.92 -8.46
CA ASN A 14 -11.84 7.13 -8.85
C ASN A 14 -11.16 8.07 -7.85
N ILE A 15 -9.96 7.71 -7.41
CA ILE A 15 -9.05 8.58 -6.67
C ILE A 15 -7.67 8.58 -7.31
N GLY A 16 -7.00 9.73 -7.27
CA GLY A 16 -5.56 9.84 -7.51
C GLY A 16 -4.90 10.37 -6.23
N LEU A 17 -3.98 9.58 -5.68
CA LEU A 17 -3.19 9.90 -4.50
C LEU A 17 -1.73 10.12 -4.90
N PRO A 18 -1.28 11.38 -5.00
CA PRO A 18 0.14 11.66 -5.22
C PRO A 18 0.95 11.16 -4.03
N ILE A 19 2.02 10.44 -4.32
CA ILE A 19 3.00 9.98 -3.33
C ILE A 19 4.39 10.55 -3.66
N LEU A 20 5.42 10.07 -2.96
CA LEU A 20 6.81 10.49 -3.13
C LEU A 20 7.29 10.36 -4.59
N GLY A 21 8.33 11.14 -4.96
CA GLY A 21 9.01 10.99 -6.24
C GLY A 21 8.17 11.35 -7.48
N GLY A 22 7.03 12.02 -7.32
CA GLY A 22 6.13 12.35 -8.43
C GLY A 22 5.27 11.17 -8.90
N HIS A 23 5.21 10.09 -8.13
CA HIS A 23 4.33 8.95 -8.43
C HIS A 23 2.88 9.26 -8.01
N LEU A 24 1.94 8.64 -8.71
CA LEU A 24 0.50 8.77 -8.46
C LEU A 24 -0.10 7.37 -8.31
N LEU A 25 -0.66 7.08 -7.14
CA LEU A 25 -1.46 5.88 -6.94
C LEU A 25 -2.91 6.16 -7.34
N MET A 26 -3.47 5.27 -8.15
CA MET A 26 -4.86 5.36 -8.60
C MET A 26 -5.67 4.26 -7.92
N GLY A 27 -6.91 4.57 -7.52
CA GLY A 27 -7.77 3.62 -6.81
C GLY A 27 -9.24 3.80 -7.14
N THR A 28 -10.00 2.72 -6.96
CA THR A 28 -11.47 2.68 -7.05
C THR A 28 -11.97 1.58 -6.13
N ASP A 29 -13.17 1.75 -5.60
CA ASP A 29 -13.90 0.64 -5.01
C ASP A 29 -14.39 -0.33 -6.11
N ALA A 30 -14.65 -1.57 -5.71
CA ALA A 30 -15.06 -2.66 -6.59
C ALA A 30 -16.47 -3.15 -6.21
N PRO A 31 -17.55 -2.47 -6.66
CA PRO A 31 -18.91 -2.80 -6.27
C PRO A 31 -19.37 -4.15 -6.83
N GLU A 32 -19.81 -5.06 -5.95
CA GLU A 32 -20.35 -6.37 -6.32
C GLU A 32 -21.61 -6.27 -7.20
N SER A 33 -22.39 -5.20 -7.05
CA SER A 33 -23.57 -4.90 -7.87
C SER A 33 -23.25 -4.75 -9.36
N MET A 34 -22.01 -4.38 -9.69
CA MET A 34 -21.50 -4.29 -11.07
C MET A 34 -20.76 -5.57 -11.49
N GLY A 35 -20.81 -6.63 -10.69
CA GLY A 35 -20.18 -7.92 -10.96
C GLY A 35 -18.69 -7.98 -10.62
N PHE A 36 -18.14 -6.96 -9.95
CA PHE A 36 -16.76 -7.02 -9.48
C PHE A 36 -16.62 -7.92 -8.26
N ARG A 37 -15.51 -8.66 -8.19
CA ARG A 37 -15.13 -9.43 -7.01
C ARG A 37 -13.65 -9.20 -6.71
N LEU A 38 -13.37 -8.54 -5.59
CA LEU A 38 -12.00 -8.31 -5.15
C LEU A 38 -11.37 -9.65 -4.71
N THR A 39 -10.24 -10.01 -5.32
CA THR A 39 -9.42 -11.16 -4.91
C THR A 39 -8.11 -10.62 -4.37
N LYS A 40 -7.86 -10.81 -3.07
CA LYS A 40 -6.59 -10.42 -2.43
C LYS A 40 -5.50 -11.45 -2.73
N GLY A 41 -4.28 -10.97 -2.95
CA GLY A 41 -3.11 -11.79 -3.22
C GLY A 41 -1.82 -11.00 -3.02
N ASN A 42 -0.69 -11.71 -2.97
CA ASN A 42 0.64 -11.17 -2.68
C ASN A 42 1.55 -11.13 -3.92
N ASN A 43 0.97 -11.09 -5.11
CA ASN A 43 1.72 -11.08 -6.37
C ASN A 43 2.24 -9.69 -6.76
N VAL A 44 1.86 -8.64 -6.02
CA VAL A 44 2.28 -7.25 -6.26
C VAL A 44 2.63 -6.60 -4.92
N TYR A 45 3.76 -5.90 -4.89
CA TYR A 45 4.19 -5.05 -3.79
C TYR A 45 4.49 -3.65 -4.33
N ILE A 46 4.25 -2.63 -3.52
CA ILE A 46 4.75 -1.27 -3.77
C ILE A 46 6.01 -1.09 -2.92
N THR A 47 7.14 -0.84 -3.57
CA THR A 47 8.39 -0.55 -2.88
C THR A 47 8.59 0.94 -2.71
N LEU A 48 8.86 1.37 -1.48
CA LEU A 48 9.32 2.70 -1.17
C LEU A 48 10.84 2.69 -0.98
N HIS A 49 11.50 3.70 -1.55
CA HIS A 49 12.93 3.97 -1.36
C HIS A 49 13.14 5.33 -0.71
N PRO A 50 12.95 5.46 0.62
CA PRO A 50 13.18 6.72 1.31
C PRO A 50 14.67 7.03 1.41
N ASP A 51 15.00 8.32 1.39
CA ASP A 51 16.38 8.81 1.45
C ASP A 51 17.01 8.67 2.85
N SER A 52 16.20 8.36 3.88
CA SER A 52 16.69 8.18 5.25
C SER A 52 16.04 7.05 6.04
N ARG A 53 16.79 6.55 7.04
CA ARG A 53 16.29 5.55 7.99
C ARG A 53 15.13 6.06 8.82
N GLU A 54 15.18 7.32 9.27
CA GLU A 54 14.10 7.92 10.07
C GLU A 54 12.79 8.00 9.28
N GLU A 55 12.87 8.38 7.99
CA GLU A 55 11.69 8.36 7.13
C GLU A 55 11.20 6.93 6.88
N THR A 56 12.12 5.99 6.67
CA THR A 56 11.82 4.57 6.49
C THR A 56 11.06 4.00 7.68
N GLU A 57 11.53 4.24 8.90
CA GLU A 57 10.88 3.83 10.15
C GLU A 57 9.50 4.47 10.31
N ARG A 58 9.39 5.78 10.01
CA ARG A 58 8.12 6.51 10.08
C ARG A 58 7.07 5.92 9.14
N LEU A 59 7.45 5.68 7.89
CA LEU A 59 6.54 5.14 6.87
C LEU A 59 6.18 3.68 7.17
N PHE A 60 7.16 2.85 7.54
CA PHE A 60 6.94 1.47 7.92
C PHE A 60 5.97 1.36 9.09
N LYS A 61 6.15 2.16 10.15
CA LYS A 61 5.25 2.20 11.29
C LYS A 61 3.83 2.61 10.89
N ALA A 62 3.70 3.63 10.04
CA ALA A 62 2.39 4.13 9.62
C ALA A 62 1.63 3.13 8.74
N LEU A 63 2.33 2.44 7.82
CA LEU A 63 1.72 1.48 6.91
C LEU A 63 1.49 0.10 7.55
N SER A 64 2.32 -0.31 8.51
CA SER A 64 2.11 -1.55 9.27
C SER A 64 1.02 -1.43 10.34
N GLU A 65 0.58 -0.22 10.71
CA GLU A 65 -0.44 -0.01 11.75
C GLU A 65 -1.78 -0.64 11.38
N GLY A 66 -2.22 -1.61 12.20
CA GLY A 66 -3.45 -2.38 11.97
C GLY A 66 -3.36 -3.39 10.81
N GLY A 67 -2.17 -3.54 10.23
CA GLY A 67 -1.85 -4.54 9.22
C GLY A 67 -1.10 -5.73 9.80
N LYS A 68 -0.26 -6.35 8.97
CA LYS A 68 0.58 -7.49 9.31
C LYS A 68 2.02 -7.21 8.87
N VAL A 69 2.95 -7.19 9.82
CA VAL A 69 4.37 -7.19 9.50
C VAL A 69 4.75 -8.56 8.93
N GLU A 70 5.33 -8.56 7.74
CA GLU A 70 5.90 -9.75 7.11
C GLU A 70 7.37 -9.88 7.48
N GLN A 71 8.07 -8.75 7.51
CA GLN A 71 9.46 -8.65 7.93
C GLN A 71 9.73 -7.32 8.61
N GLU A 72 10.23 -7.37 9.85
CA GLU A 72 10.69 -6.20 10.59
C GLU A 72 11.87 -5.54 9.89
N LEU A 73 11.94 -4.21 10.00
CA LEU A 73 13.04 -3.41 9.48
C LEU A 73 14.37 -3.84 10.12
N GLN A 74 15.33 -4.20 9.27
CA GLN A 74 16.67 -4.63 9.71
C GLN A 74 17.71 -4.40 8.61
N ASP A 75 18.99 -4.36 9.02
CA ASP A 75 20.10 -4.36 8.08
C ASP A 75 20.22 -5.70 7.38
N MET A 76 20.30 -5.66 6.05
CA MET A 76 20.36 -6.84 5.21
C MET A 76 21.76 -7.16 4.74
N PHE A 77 21.99 -8.42 4.35
CA PHE A 77 23.30 -8.88 3.89
C PHE A 77 23.78 -8.17 2.61
N TRP A 78 22.88 -7.58 1.83
CA TRP A 78 23.21 -6.79 0.64
C TRP A 78 23.49 -5.31 0.93
N GLY A 79 23.35 -4.88 2.19
CA GLY A 79 23.77 -3.56 2.67
C GLY A 79 22.65 -2.55 2.93
N ASP A 80 21.41 -2.84 2.54
CA ASP A 80 20.28 -1.92 2.73
C ASP A 80 19.56 -2.17 4.06
N TYR A 81 18.89 -1.15 4.56
CA TYR A 81 17.90 -1.24 5.63
C TYR A 81 16.54 -1.57 5.02
N TYR A 82 16.00 -2.76 5.32
CA TYR A 82 14.83 -3.31 4.63
C TYR A 82 13.78 -3.89 5.58
N GLY A 83 12.51 -3.79 5.18
CA GLY A 83 11.38 -4.46 5.81
C GLY A 83 10.18 -4.56 4.86
N SER A 84 9.17 -5.33 5.26
CA SER A 84 7.93 -5.44 4.50
C SER A 84 6.70 -5.68 5.40
N CYS A 85 5.55 -5.21 4.93
CA CYS A 85 4.28 -5.39 5.61
C CYS A 85 3.10 -5.45 4.62
N GLU A 86 2.00 -6.04 5.06
CA GLU A 86 0.68 -5.87 4.50
C GLU A 86 -0.04 -4.81 5.35
N ASP A 87 -0.58 -3.75 4.73
CA ASP A 87 -1.33 -2.73 5.46
C ASP A 87 -2.74 -3.20 5.86
N LYS A 88 -3.47 -2.41 6.65
CA LYS A 88 -4.83 -2.75 7.10
C LYS A 88 -5.86 -2.94 5.98
N PHE A 89 -5.56 -2.50 4.75
CA PHE A 89 -6.42 -2.65 3.58
C PHE A 89 -6.05 -3.90 2.76
N GLY A 90 -4.87 -4.48 3.01
CA GLY A 90 -4.33 -5.64 2.31
C GLY A 90 -3.40 -5.27 1.15
N VAL A 91 -2.84 -4.06 1.13
CA VAL A 91 -1.80 -3.68 0.17
C VAL A 91 -0.44 -4.08 0.73
N HIS A 92 0.37 -4.72 -0.09
CA HIS A 92 1.69 -5.17 0.30
C HIS A 92 2.76 -4.11 -0.02
N TRP A 93 3.61 -3.82 0.96
CA TRP A 93 4.62 -2.78 0.93
C TRP A 93 6.01 -3.35 1.23
N MET A 94 7.01 -2.87 0.49
CA MET A 94 8.43 -3.06 0.82
C MET A 94 9.07 -1.72 1.07
N PHE A 95 10.08 -1.71 1.93
CA PHE A 95 10.86 -0.54 2.27
C PHE A 95 12.32 -0.88 2.07
N ASN A 96 13.06 -0.03 1.38
CA ASN A 96 14.48 -0.24 1.12
C ASN A 96 15.20 1.10 1.18
N CYS A 97 16.13 1.24 2.12
CA CYS A 97 16.94 2.43 2.29
C CYS A 97 18.42 2.05 2.20
N ASP A 98 19.15 2.68 1.29
CA ASP A 98 20.57 2.44 1.04
C ASP A 98 21.49 3.24 2.00
N GLN A 99 20.91 4.10 2.83
CA GLN A 99 21.64 4.86 3.83
C GLN A 99 22.15 3.96 4.97
N LYS A 100 23.46 4.02 5.19
CA LYS A 100 24.17 3.31 6.26
C LYS A 100 24.08 4.04 7.59
#